data_AF-R4KMP3-F1
#
_entry.id   AF-R4KMP3-F1
#
_cell.length_a   1.000
_cell.length_b   1.000
_cell.length_c   1.000
_cell.angle_alpha   90.00
_cell.angle_beta   90.00
_cell.angle_gamma   90.00
#
_symmetry.space_group_name_H-M   'P 1'
#
loop_
_entity.id
_entity.type
_entity.pdbx_description
1 polymer ?
#
loop_
_entity_poly.entity_id
_entity_poly.type
_entity_poly.pdbx_seq_one_letter_code
_entity_poly.pdbx_strand_id
1 'polypeptide(L)' 'MNFSDMDMLQDYEKDTRMAALAFALIQTEIFDITLRMLVSKASDEAAKSQKLAADLILSRGDRP' A
#
# COMPACT_ATOMS: atom_id res chain seq x y z
N MET A 1 -10.28 22.59 3.79
CA MET A 1 -9.32 21.94 4.70
C MET A 1 -7.95 22.04 4.05
N ASN A 2 -6.94 22.51 4.77
CA ASN A 2 -5.55 22.43 4.31
C ASN A 2 -4.95 21.21 5.00
N PHE A 3 -4.68 20.15 4.24
CA PHE A 3 -3.98 18.97 4.75
C PHE A 3 -2.50 19.29 4.88
N SER A 4 -1.88 18.88 5.99
CA SER A 4 -0.44 18.95 6.15
C SER A 4 0.25 17.87 5.32
N ASP A 5 1.55 18.03 5.09
CA ASP A 5 2.36 16.99 4.43
C ASP A 5 2.28 15.65 5.19
N MET A 6 2.15 15.68 6.52
CA MET A 6 2.00 14.47 7.33
C MET A 6 0.63 13.82 7.16
N ASP A 7 -0.46 14.61 7.10
CA ASP A 7 -1.80 14.06 6.83
C ASP A 7 -1.84 13.37 5.47
N MET A 8 -1.25 14.00 4.45
CA MET A 8 -1.16 13.44 3.10
C MET A 8 -0.30 12.16 3.07
N LEU A 9 0.78 12.11 3.85
CA LEU A 9 1.65 10.95 3.92
C LEU A 9 0.99 9.77 4.65
N GLN A 10 0.24 10.02 5.72
CA GLN A 10 -0.55 9.01 6.43
C GLN A 10 -1.70 8.47 5.57
N ASP A 11 -2.40 9.34 4.82
CA ASP A 11 -3.41 8.88 3.86
C ASP A 11 -2.78 8.01 2.76
N TYR A 12 -1.59 8.37 2.26
CA TYR A 12 -0.87 7.55 1.28
C TYR A 12 -0.44 6.18 1.86
N GLU A 13 0.06 6.12 3.09
CA GLU A 13 0.35 4.85 3.79
C GLU A 13 -0.90 3.98 3.85
N LYS A 14 -2.01 4.57 4.24
CA LYS A 14 -3.28 3.86 4.39
C LYS A 14 -3.78 3.32 3.05
N ASP A 15 -3.72 4.12 1.99
CA ASP A 15 -4.16 3.71 0.66
C ASP A 15 -3.29 2.58 0.11
N THR A 16 -1.96 2.66 0.28
CA THR A 16 -1.04 1.60 -0.14
C THR A 16 -1.21 0.32 0.67
N ARG A 17 -1.49 0.43 1.98
CA ARG A 17 -1.86 -0.71 2.84
C ARG A 17 -3.16 -1.38 2.37
N MET A 18 -4.17 -0.59 2.06
CA MET A 18 -5.45 -1.10 1.55
C MET A 18 -5.28 -1.77 0.18
N ALA A 19 -4.50 -1.17 -0.72
CA ALA A 19 -4.19 -1.74 -2.03
C ALA A 19 -3.45 -3.07 -1.91
N ALA A 20 -2.45 -3.18 -1.03
CA ALA A 20 -1.72 -4.42 -0.79
C ALA A 20 -2.66 -5.55 -0.38
N LEU A 21 -3.54 -5.30 0.59
CA LEU A 21 -4.55 -6.26 1.06
C LEU A 21 -5.57 -6.62 -0.03
N ALA A 22 -6.07 -5.62 -0.76
CA ALA A 22 -7.05 -5.83 -1.81
C ALA A 22 -6.48 -6.70 -2.94
N PHE A 23 -5.28 -6.39 -3.43
CA PHE A 23 -4.63 -7.22 -4.46
C PHE A 23 -4.29 -8.63 -3.95
N ALA A 24 -3.89 -8.75 -2.68
CA ALA A 24 -3.63 -10.05 -2.07
C ALA A 24 -4.87 -10.95 -2.02
N LEU A 25 -6.06 -10.37 -1.84
CA LEU A 25 -7.34 -11.08 -1.92
C LEU A 25 -7.76 -11.32 -3.37
N ILE A 26 -7.69 -10.32 -4.24
CA ILE A 26 -8.14 -10.44 -5.63
C ILE A 26 -7.37 -11.54 -6.38
N GLN A 27 -6.06 -11.70 -6.14
CA GLN A 27 -5.28 -12.76 -6.79
C GLN A 27 -5.78 -14.18 -6.48
N THR A 28 -6.46 -14.41 -5.34
CA THR A 28 -6.98 -15.74 -4.99
C THR A 28 -8.17 -16.14 -5.86
N GLU A 29 -8.89 -15.14 -6.38
CA GLU A 29 -10.08 -15.31 -7.21
C GLU A 29 -9.76 -15.37 -8.72
N ILE A 30 -8.50 -15.18 -9.11
CA ILE A 30 -8.08 -15.17 -10.52
C ILE A 30 -7.60 -16.56 -10.96
N PHE A 31 -8.26 -17.14 -11.96
CA PHE A 31 -7.87 -18.43 -12.55
C PHE A 31 -6.73 -18.32 -13.58
N ASP A 32 -6.70 -17.23 -14.36
CA ASP A 32 -5.63 -17.00 -15.33
C ASP A 32 -4.30 -16.75 -14.63
N ILE A 33 -3.30 -17.61 -14.89
CA ILE A 33 -2.03 -17.57 -14.17
C ILE A 33 -1.25 -16.27 -14.43
N THR A 34 -1.33 -15.73 -15.64
CA THR A 34 -0.61 -14.51 -16.02
C THR A 34 -1.19 -13.32 -15.26
N LEU A 35 -2.52 -13.21 -15.24
CA LEU A 35 -3.23 -12.17 -14.51
C LEU A 35 -3.03 -12.32 -12.99
N ARG A 36 -3.03 -13.55 -12.47
CA ARG A 36 -2.74 -13.81 -11.05
C ARG A 36 -1.35 -13.30 -10.67
N MET A 37 -0.32 -13.62 -11.45
CA MET A 37 1.04 -13.14 -11.21
C MET A 37 1.14 -11.61 -11.30
N LEU A 38 0.40 -10.99 -12.22
CA LEU A 38 0.34 -9.53 -12.33
C LEU A 38 -0.24 -8.88 -11.06
N VAL A 39 -1.36 -9.41 -10.56
CA VAL A 39 -2.01 -8.89 -9.35
C VAL A 39 -1.18 -9.19 -8.10
N SER A 40 -0.51 -10.36 -8.04
CA SER A 40 0.47 -10.68 -7.01
C SER A 40 1.57 -9.63 -6.92
N LYS A 41 2.16 -9.27 -8.07
CA LYS A 41 3.17 -8.20 -8.14
C LYS A 41 2.62 -6.84 -7.73
N ALA A 42 1.36 -6.52 -8.07
CA ALA A 42 0.73 -5.28 -7.63
C ALA A 42 0.58 -5.22 -6.10
N SER A 43 0.24 -6.34 -5.46
CA SER A 43 0.21 -6.45 -3.98
C SER A 43 1.59 -6.19 -3.37
N ASP A 44 2.64 -6.81 -3.93
CA ASP A 44 4.02 -6.64 -3.45
C ASP A 44 4.52 -5.20 -3.58
N GLU A 45 4.26 -4.53 -4.72
CA GLU A 45 4.67 -3.15 -4.93
C GLU A 45 3.88 -2.16 -4.04
N ALA A 46 2.59 -2.42 -3.79
CA ALA A 46 1.81 -1.66 -2.82
C ALA A 46 2.36 -1.83 -1.40
N ALA A 47 2.72 -3.06 -1.00
CA ALA A 47 3.31 -3.33 0.31
C ALA A 47 4.69 -2.64 0.49
N LYS A 48 5.52 -2.61 -0.55
CA LYS A 48 6.78 -1.83 -0.54
C LYS A 48 6.53 -0.34 -0.36
N SER A 49 5.56 0.20 -1.08
CA SER A 49 5.20 1.63 -1.00
C SER A 49 4.67 1.99 0.40
N GLN A 50 3.80 1.15 0.96
CA GLN A 50 3.30 1.27 2.33
C GLN A 50 4.44 1.32 3.33
N LYS A 51 5.41 0.39 3.22
CA LYS A 51 6.56 0.34 4.11
C LYS A 51 7.41 1.61 4.04
N LEU A 52 7.69 2.11 2.84
CA LEU A 52 8.47 3.34 2.67
C LEU A 52 7.79 4.56 3.33
N ALA A 53 6.46 4.67 3.17
CA ALA A 53 5.69 5.74 3.81
C ALA A 53 5.68 5.58 5.34
N ALA A 54 5.43 4.37 5.85
CA ALA A 54 5.43 4.08 7.28
C ALA A 54 6.80 4.37 7.92
N ASP A 55 7.90 3.96 7.28
CA ASP A 55 9.27 4.22 7.75
C ASP A 55 9.56 5.74 7.78
N LEU A 56 9.08 6.49 6.79
CA LEU A 56 9.21 7.95 6.75
C LEU A 56 8.39 8.61 7.88
N ILE A 57 7.14 8.21 8.08
CA ILE A 57 6.28 8.72 9.17
C ILE A 57 6.94 8.49 10.53
N LEU A 58 7.44 7.26 10.78
CA LEU A 58 8.15 6.90 12.00
C LEU A 58 9.41 7.74 12.20
N SER A 59 10.17 7.98 11.12
CA SER A 59 11.39 8.81 11.17
C SER A 59 11.11 10.28 11.56
N ARG A 60 9.87 10.75 11.34
CA ARG A 60 9.40 12.08 11.73
C ARG A 60 8.82 12.11 13.15
N GLY A 61 8.83 10.99 13.87
CA GLY A 61 8.34 10.87 15.24
C GLY A 61 6.82 10.72 15.34
N ASP A 62 6.15 10.48 14.22
CA ASP A 62 4.71 10.25 14.17
C ASP A 62 4.40 8.76 13.99
N ARG A 63 3.12 8.39 14.01
CA ARG A 63 2.64 7.01 13.89
C ARG A 63 2.00 6.78 12.51
N PRO A 64 2.41 5.71 11.80
CA PRO A 64 1.74 5.24 10.59
C PRO A 64 0.28 4.85 10.88
#